data_AF-N9XWM0-F1
#
_entry.id   AF-N9XWM0-F1
#
_cell.length_a   1.000
_cell.length_b   1.000
_cell.length_c   1.000
_cell.angle_alpha   90.00
_cell.angle_beta   90.00
_cell.angle_gamma   90.00
#
_symmetry.space_group_name_H-M   'P 1'
#
loop_
_entity.id
_entity.type
_entity.pdbx_description
1 polymer ?
#
loop_
_entity_poly.entity_id
_entity_poly.type
_entity_poly.pdbx_seq_one_letter_code
_entity_poly.pdbx_strand_id
1 'polypeptide(L)'
;MTTKENKPIVMIIKENKPIVILLSCAFVFFLSFLVFINIMVVPNKKFDITLTKNTLDITGKNGVNLNLDNIIELNLLNSAPSIILNGGGQNGNIIYGHNYMKNLGFTECYINNAKGKVIYIKTTTNQFLIGLDNNTLTQNLYNKLLSDVPSKS
;
A
#
# COMPACT_ATOMS: atom_id res chain seq x y z
N MET A 1 -17.15 2.31 -87.87
CA MET A 1 -16.17 2.04 -86.80
C MET A 1 -16.03 3.30 -85.96
N THR A 2 -16.69 3.36 -84.81
CA THR A 2 -16.62 4.48 -83.86
C THR A 2 -15.96 3.96 -82.59
N THR A 3 -14.73 4.38 -82.36
CA THR A 3 -13.91 4.07 -81.19
C THR A 3 -14.49 4.78 -79.97
N LYS A 4 -14.96 4.01 -78.98
CA LYS A 4 -15.36 4.52 -77.67
C LYS A 4 -14.11 4.93 -76.90
N GLU A 5 -14.01 6.22 -76.63
CA GLU A 5 -12.98 6.83 -75.81
C GLU A 5 -13.19 6.46 -74.34
N ASN A 6 -12.23 5.73 -73.77
CA ASN A 6 -12.30 5.20 -72.41
C ASN A 6 -11.74 6.27 -71.45
N LYS A 7 -12.61 7.05 -70.82
CA LYS A 7 -12.18 8.03 -69.79
C LYS A 7 -11.71 7.29 -68.53
N PRO A 8 -10.51 7.59 -68.01
CA PRO A 8 -10.04 6.97 -66.79
C PRO A 8 -10.92 7.43 -65.62
N ILE A 9 -11.47 6.45 -64.90
CA ILE A 9 -12.17 6.66 -63.62
C ILE A 9 -11.08 7.01 -62.60
N VAL A 10 -10.75 8.29 -62.49
CA VAL A 10 -9.93 8.80 -61.39
C VAL A 10 -10.79 8.72 -60.14
N MET A 11 -10.65 7.61 -59.41
CA MET A 11 -11.28 7.41 -58.11
C MET A 11 -10.61 8.36 -57.12
N ILE A 12 -11.21 9.53 -56.90
CA ILE A 12 -10.76 10.51 -55.92
C ILE A 12 -11.02 9.92 -54.53
N ILE A 13 -9.99 9.34 -53.91
CA ILE A 13 -10.00 8.98 -52.50
C ILE A 13 -10.02 10.30 -51.72
N LYS A 14 -11.21 10.75 -51.34
CA LYS A 14 -11.40 11.94 -50.51
C LYS A 14 -10.76 11.64 -49.15
N GLU A 15 -9.66 12.33 -48.84
CA GLU A 15 -8.98 12.19 -47.55
C GLU A 15 -9.95 12.50 -46.41
N ASN A 16 -10.41 11.46 -45.70
CA ASN A 16 -11.31 11.59 -44.56
C ASN A 16 -10.54 12.02 -43.29
N LYS A 17 -9.85 13.17 -43.39
CA LYS A 17 -9.14 13.85 -42.29
C LYS A 17 -9.91 13.89 -40.96
N PRO A 18 -11.24 14.17 -40.93
CA PRO A 18 -11.96 14.18 -39.65
C PRO A 18 -12.05 12.80 -38.98
N ILE A 19 -12.08 11.71 -39.74
CA ILE A 19 -12.13 10.35 -39.20
C ILE A 19 -10.78 9.99 -38.55
N VAL A 20 -9.68 10.36 -39.20
CA VAL A 20 -8.33 10.12 -38.66
C VAL A 20 -8.09 10.89 -37.35
N ILE A 21 -8.56 12.13 -37.27
CA ILE A 21 -8.47 12.96 -36.06
C ILE A 21 -9.31 12.34 -34.92
N LEU A 22 -10.54 11.94 -35.20
CA LEU A 22 -11.42 11.32 -34.20
C LEU A 22 -10.83 10.01 -33.64
N LEU A 23 -10.29 9.16 -34.52
CA LEU A 23 -9.61 7.92 -34.13
C LEU A 23 -8.36 8.19 -33.28
N SER A 24 -7.59 9.22 -33.63
CA SER A 24 -6.41 9.62 -32.87
C SER A 24 -6.78 10.10 -31.47
N CYS A 25 -7.82 10.92 -31.33
CA CYS A 25 -8.31 11.36 -30.02
C CYS A 25 -8.82 10.20 -29.17
N ALA A 26 -9.60 9.29 -29.76
CA ALA A 26 -10.10 8.10 -29.06
C ALA A 26 -8.95 7.21 -28.56
N PHE A 27 -7.90 7.05 -29.37
CA PHE A 27 -6.71 6.28 -28.98
C PHE A 27 -5.95 6.91 -27.80
N VAL A 28 -5.77 8.23 -27.81
CA VAL A 28 -5.11 8.95 -26.69
C VAL A 28 -5.94 8.85 -25.40
N PHE A 29 -7.27 8.95 -25.50
CA PHE A 29 -8.16 8.75 -24.36
C PHE A 29 -8.09 7.32 -23.82
N PHE A 30 -8.08 6.33 -24.71
CA PHE A 30 -7.95 4.92 -24.33
C PHE A 30 -6.61 4.65 -23.63
N LEU A 31 -5.50 5.18 -24.16
CA LEU A 31 -4.19 5.05 -23.51
C LEU A 31 -4.17 5.70 -22.12
N SER A 32 -4.73 6.91 -22.01
CA SER A 32 -4.81 7.63 -20.74
C SER A 32 -5.66 6.87 -19.72
N PHE A 33 -6.76 6.26 -20.16
CA PHE A 33 -7.62 5.44 -19.33
C PHE A 33 -6.92 4.17 -18.84
N LEU A 34 -6.13 3.50 -19.68
CA LEU A 34 -5.33 2.34 -19.27
C LEU A 34 -4.26 2.69 -18.23
N VAL A 35 -3.61 3.86 -18.36
CA VAL A 35 -2.66 4.35 -17.36
C VAL A 35 -3.39 4.68 -16.05
N PHE A 36 -4.56 5.30 -16.12
CA PHE A 36 -5.37 5.61 -14.95
C PHE A 36 -5.83 4.36 -14.19
N ILE A 37 -6.27 3.31 -14.90
CA ILE A 37 -6.61 2.02 -14.29
C ILE A 37 -5.38 1.41 -13.60
N ASN A 38 -4.20 1.41 -14.23
CA ASN A 38 -3.00 0.86 -13.61
C ASN A 38 -2.64 1.58 -12.30
N ILE A 39 -2.81 2.91 -12.24
CA ILE A 39 -2.59 3.69 -11.00
C ILE A 39 -3.62 3.31 -9.92
N MET A 40 -4.87 3.07 -10.30
CA MET A 40 -5.95 2.68 -9.37
C MET A 40 -5.84 1.23 -8.87
N VAL A 41 -5.23 0.33 -9.64
CA VAL A 41 -5.16 -1.12 -9.34
C VAL A 41 -3.88 -1.51 -8.58
N VAL A 42 -2.93 -0.60 -8.34
CA VAL A 42 -1.79 -0.90 -7.45
C VAL A 42 -2.35 -1.30 -6.08
N PRO A 43 -2.17 -2.56 -5.65
CA PRO A 43 -2.78 -3.04 -4.43
C PRO A 43 -2.33 -2.15 -3.28
N ASN A 44 -3.33 -1.67 -2.53
CA ASN A 44 -3.18 -0.93 -1.30
C ASN A 44 -1.94 -1.39 -0.53
N LYS A 45 -1.16 -0.43 -0.05
CA LYS A 45 0.08 -0.51 0.73
C LYS A 45 -0.02 -1.44 1.96
N LYS A 46 -0.28 -2.73 1.75
CA LYS A 46 -0.34 -3.74 2.79
C LYS A 46 1.09 -4.16 3.09
N PHE A 47 1.43 -4.13 4.37
CA PHE A 47 2.59 -4.84 4.86
C PHE A 47 2.19 -6.29 5.16
N ASP A 48 3.16 -7.19 5.08
CA ASP A 48 3.00 -8.57 5.51
C ASP A 48 3.91 -8.84 6.70
N ILE A 49 3.49 -9.73 7.59
CA ILE A 49 4.21 -10.03 8.82
C ILE A 49 4.53 -11.50 8.88
N THR A 50 5.83 -11.79 8.96
CA THR A 50 6.35 -13.14 9.11
C THR A 50 7.08 -13.23 10.43
N LEU A 51 6.62 -14.10 11.31
CA LEU A 51 7.32 -14.40 12.56
C LEU A 51 8.17 -15.66 12.35
N THR A 52 9.49 -15.51 12.50
CA THR A 52 10.44 -16.62 12.56
C THR A 52 10.94 -16.79 14.00
N LYS A 53 11.74 -17.84 14.28
CA LYS A 53 12.13 -18.23 15.64
C LYS A 53 12.69 -17.11 16.52
N ASN A 54 13.36 -16.11 15.95
CA ASN A 54 13.93 -15.00 16.72
C ASN A 54 13.73 -13.62 16.08
N THR A 55 12.99 -13.55 14.97
CA THR A 55 12.79 -12.27 14.27
C THR A 55 11.36 -12.12 13.81
N LEU A 56 10.85 -10.91 13.97
CA LEU A 56 9.61 -10.44 13.40
C LEU A 56 9.95 -9.64 12.15
N ASP A 57 9.69 -10.22 10.99
CA ASP A 57 9.86 -9.59 9.70
C ASP A 57 8.56 -8.90 9.28
N ILE A 58 8.64 -7.59 9.08
CA ILE A 58 7.57 -6.79 8.51
C ILE A 58 8.01 -6.39 7.11
N THR A 59 7.35 -6.91 6.09
CA THR A 59 7.68 -6.65 4.69
C THR A 59 6.69 -5.66 4.08
N GLY A 60 7.10 -4.94 3.05
CA GLY A 60 6.29 -3.89 2.41
C GLY A 60 7.04 -2.56 2.32
N LYS A 61 6.29 -1.46 2.18
CA LYS A 61 6.90 -0.12 2.14
C LYS A 61 7.47 0.21 3.52
N ASN A 62 8.79 0.42 3.58
CA ASN A 62 9.56 0.62 4.82
C ASN A 62 9.58 -0.62 5.72
N GLY A 63 9.71 -1.81 5.14
CA GLY A 63 9.82 -3.05 5.92
C GLY A 63 10.98 -3.01 6.93
N VAL A 64 10.81 -3.74 8.04
CA VAL A 64 11.77 -3.82 9.13
C VAL A 64 11.90 -5.27 9.61
N ASN A 65 13.13 -5.67 9.94
CA ASN A 65 13.40 -6.90 10.67
C ASN A 65 13.66 -6.54 12.13
N LEU A 66 12.83 -7.09 13.01
CA LEU A 66 12.91 -6.87 14.45
C LEU A 66 13.40 -8.13 15.15
N ASN A 67 14.55 -8.05 15.81
CA ASN A 67 15.01 -9.13 16.71
C ASN A 67 14.18 -9.11 18.01
N LEU A 68 13.60 -10.26 18.36
CA LEU A 68 12.74 -10.41 19.54
C LEU A 68 13.48 -10.22 20.86
N ASP A 69 14.79 -10.52 20.92
CA ASP A 69 15.62 -10.35 22.12
C ASP A 69 15.75 -8.87 22.55
N ASN A 70 15.61 -7.96 21.58
CA ASN A 70 15.71 -6.52 21.79
C ASN A 70 14.41 -5.90 22.30
N ILE A 71 13.32 -6.67 22.36
CA ILE A 71 12.04 -6.19 22.88
C ILE A 71 12.18 -6.00 24.40
N ILE A 72 11.78 -4.81 24.86
CA ILE A 72 11.75 -4.43 26.28
C ILE A 72 10.31 -4.25 26.79
N GLU A 73 9.36 -3.99 25.90
CA GLU A 73 7.95 -3.82 26.24
C GLU A 73 7.10 -4.36 25.10
N LEU A 74 6.08 -5.14 25.44
CA LEU A 74 5.13 -5.71 24.50
C LEU A 74 3.73 -5.58 25.10
N ASN A 75 2.88 -4.77 24.48
CA ASN A 75 1.52 -4.51 24.97
C ASN A 75 0.48 -4.62 23.86
N LEU A 76 -0.71 -5.11 24.20
CA LEU A 76 -1.84 -5.10 23.29
C LEU A 76 -2.78 -3.94 23.64
N LEU A 77 -2.88 -2.99 22.72
CA LEU A 77 -3.77 -1.84 22.83
C LEU A 77 -5.10 -2.13 22.13
N ASN A 78 -6.18 -1.54 22.63
CA ASN A 78 -7.51 -1.66 22.01
C ASN A 78 -7.64 -0.86 20.70
N SER A 79 -6.84 0.20 20.54
CA SER A 79 -6.79 1.06 19.35
C SER A 79 -5.44 1.76 19.25
N ALA A 80 -5.12 2.26 18.04
CA ALA A 80 -3.94 3.09 17.85
C ALA A 80 -4.11 4.44 18.58
N PRO A 81 -3.07 4.97 19.25
CA PRO A 81 -3.08 6.34 19.73
C PRO A 81 -3.25 7.34 18.57
N SER A 82 -3.72 8.54 18.86
CA SER A 82 -3.87 9.57 17.84
C SER A 82 -2.52 10.04 17.30
N ILE A 83 -2.42 10.26 16.00
CA ILE A 83 -1.26 10.89 15.36
C ILE A 83 -1.27 12.39 15.69
N ILE A 84 -0.16 12.93 16.18
CA ILE A 84 0.05 14.37 16.38
C ILE A 84 0.79 14.97 15.17
N LEU A 85 1.82 14.29 14.68
CA LEU A 85 2.58 14.69 13.50
C LEU A 85 2.69 13.51 12.52
N ASN A 86 2.23 13.73 11.29
CA ASN A 86 2.25 12.73 10.23
C ASN A 86 3.58 12.84 9.45
N GLY A 87 4.54 11.98 9.77
CA GLY A 87 5.82 11.89 9.06
C GLY A 87 5.85 10.80 7.98
N GLY A 88 5.02 9.76 8.13
CA GLY A 88 4.95 8.64 7.19
C GLY A 88 3.72 8.71 6.29
N GLY A 89 2.55 8.52 6.88
CA GLY A 89 1.28 8.62 6.18
C GLY A 89 0.10 7.99 6.92
N GLN A 90 -1.09 8.51 6.62
CA GLN A 90 -2.36 7.93 7.04
C GLN A 90 -3.31 7.92 5.85
N ASN A 91 -4.00 6.80 5.63
CA ASN A 91 -5.06 6.68 4.63
C ASN A 91 -6.29 6.00 5.27
N GLY A 92 -7.26 6.82 5.68
CA GLY A 92 -8.42 6.34 6.45
C GLY A 92 -7.98 5.68 7.77
N ASN A 93 -8.28 4.39 7.91
CA ASN A 93 -7.90 3.59 9.08
C ASN A 93 -6.49 2.99 9.00
N ILE A 94 -5.77 3.19 7.89
CA ILE A 94 -4.41 2.64 7.70
C ILE A 94 -3.40 3.72 8.12
N ILE A 95 -2.45 3.37 8.98
CA ILE A 95 -1.34 4.23 9.43
C ILE A 95 -0.03 3.51 9.13
N TYR A 96 0.91 4.20 8.48
CA TYR A 96 2.18 3.61 8.09
C TYR A 96 3.38 4.55 8.24
N GLY A 97 4.56 3.96 8.44
CA GLY A 97 5.85 4.65 8.53
C GLY A 97 6.03 5.43 9.83
N HIS A 98 6.99 6.36 9.82
CA HIS A 98 7.43 7.08 10.99
C HIS A 98 6.48 8.23 11.38
N ASN A 99 5.72 8.07 12.46
CA ASN A 99 4.72 9.06 12.90
C ASN A 99 4.93 9.44 14.36
N TYR A 100 4.59 10.68 14.72
CA TYR A 100 4.57 11.08 16.13
C TYR A 100 3.20 10.77 16.74
N MET A 101 3.17 9.78 17.62
CA MET A 101 1.96 9.26 18.26
C MET A 101 1.77 9.91 19.64
N LYS A 102 0.54 10.26 19.98
CA LYS A 102 0.20 10.82 21.29
C LYS A 102 0.62 9.87 22.40
N ASN A 103 1.38 10.40 23.37
CA ASN A 103 1.91 9.68 24.54
C ASN A 103 2.94 8.57 24.24
N LEU A 104 3.27 8.29 22.98
CA LEU A 104 4.35 7.36 22.62
C LEU A 104 5.54 8.10 22.01
N GLY A 105 5.35 9.21 21.30
CA GLY A 105 6.42 9.91 20.58
C GLY A 105 6.60 9.35 19.17
N PHE A 106 7.83 9.39 18.65
CA PHE A 106 8.14 8.92 17.28
C PHE A 106 8.08 7.39 17.18
N THR A 107 7.12 6.86 16.42
CA THR A 107 6.81 5.43 16.32
C THR A 107 6.74 4.99 14.87
N GLU A 108 7.34 3.84 14.58
CA GLU A 108 7.14 3.16 13.30
C GLU A 108 5.79 2.45 13.29
N CYS A 109 4.89 2.88 12.41
CA CYS A 109 3.54 2.36 12.32
C CYS A 109 3.42 1.37 11.15
N TYR A 110 2.79 0.23 11.43
CA TYR A 110 2.34 -0.76 10.46
C TYR A 110 0.92 -1.18 10.87
N ILE A 111 -0.06 -0.34 10.56
CA ILE A 111 -1.43 -0.50 11.05
C ILE A 111 -2.38 -0.48 9.87
N ASN A 112 -3.03 -1.61 9.57
CA ASN A 112 -4.09 -1.70 8.56
C ASN A 112 -5.45 -1.27 9.13
N ASN A 113 -5.64 -1.37 10.46
CA ASN A 113 -6.88 -0.97 11.11
C ASN A 113 -6.65 -0.26 12.45
N ALA A 114 -6.54 1.08 12.41
CA ALA A 114 -6.29 1.92 13.58
C ALA A 114 -7.39 1.92 14.64
N LYS A 115 -8.63 1.55 14.26
CA LYS A 115 -9.75 1.40 15.19
C LYS A 115 -9.77 0.03 15.89
N GLY A 116 -9.01 -0.93 15.35
CA GLY A 116 -8.88 -2.26 15.92
C GLY A 116 -7.74 -2.36 16.91
N LYS A 117 -7.55 -3.56 17.45
CA LYS A 117 -6.44 -3.87 18.34
C LYS A 117 -5.10 -3.62 17.64
N VAL A 118 -4.13 -3.10 18.37
CA VAL A 118 -2.78 -2.80 17.91
C VAL A 118 -1.76 -3.28 18.92
N ILE A 119 -0.72 -3.95 18.46
CA ILE A 119 0.42 -4.36 19.27
C ILE A 119 1.38 -3.19 19.35
N TYR A 120 1.70 -2.75 20.56
CA TYR A 120 2.79 -1.85 20.83
C TYR A 120 4.03 -2.66 21.21
N ILE A 121 5.14 -2.36 20.53
CA ILE A 121 6.43 -2.97 20.81
C ILE A 121 7.43 -1.85 21.06
N LYS A 122 8.12 -1.92 22.19
CA LYS A 122 9.26 -1.06 22.48
C LYS A 122 10.53 -1.88 22.47
N THR A 123 11.55 -1.36 21.81
CA THR A 123 12.93 -1.85 21.85
C THR A 123 13.83 -0.84 22.57
N THR A 124 15.11 -1.14 22.68
CA THR A 124 16.10 -0.22 23.23
C THR A 124 16.22 1.10 22.47
N THR A 125 16.01 1.10 21.15
CA THR A 125 16.22 2.27 20.28
C THR A 125 14.96 2.78 19.62
N ASN A 126 14.01 1.89 19.32
CA ASN A 126 12.84 2.16 18.50
C ASN A 126 11.56 1.66 19.16
N GLN A 127 10.44 2.15 18.66
CA GLN A 127 9.12 1.67 19.04
C GLN A 127 8.25 1.49 17.80
N PHE A 128 7.36 0.51 17.88
CA PHE A 128 6.57 0.03 16.76
C PHE A 128 5.11 -0.12 17.18
N LEU A 129 4.20 0.18 16.25
CA LEU A 129 2.79 -0.15 16.37
C LEU A 129 2.37 -1.04 15.21
N ILE A 130 1.80 -2.19 15.53
CA ILE A 130 1.46 -3.22 14.55
C ILE A 130 -0.02 -3.60 14.69
N GLY A 131 -0.81 -3.38 13.64
CA GLY A 131 -2.23 -3.75 13.64
C GLY A 131 -2.63 -4.37 12.31
N LEU A 132 -3.05 -5.63 12.32
CA LEU A 132 -3.48 -6.36 11.13
C LEU A 132 -4.92 -5.99 10.72
N ASP A 133 -5.38 -6.53 9.59
CA ASP A 133 -6.69 -6.23 8.99
C ASP A 133 -7.87 -6.46 9.95
N ASN A 134 -7.74 -7.40 10.91
CA ASN A 134 -8.75 -7.66 11.92
C ASN A 134 -8.16 -7.96 13.31
N ASN A 135 -8.98 -7.77 14.34
CA ASN A 135 -8.59 -7.91 15.75
C ASN A 135 -8.13 -9.33 16.11
N THR A 136 -8.71 -10.35 15.49
CA THR A 136 -8.36 -11.76 15.76
C THR A 136 -6.94 -12.06 15.28
N LEU A 137 -6.57 -11.60 14.08
CA LEU A 137 -5.22 -11.75 13.54
C LEU A 137 -4.21 -11.00 14.41
N THR A 138 -4.51 -9.76 14.79
CA THR A 138 -3.62 -9.00 15.69
C THR A 138 -3.47 -9.69 17.05
N GLN A 139 -4.55 -10.19 17.64
CA GLN A 139 -4.50 -10.93 18.90
C GLN A 139 -3.66 -12.22 18.76
N ASN A 140 -3.83 -12.96 17.68
CA ASN A 140 -3.07 -14.19 17.45
C ASN A 140 -1.58 -13.90 17.28
N LEU A 141 -1.22 -12.82 16.58
CA LEU A 141 0.18 -12.37 16.47
C LEU A 141 0.73 -11.98 17.84
N TYR A 142 -0.03 -11.23 18.63
CA TYR A 142 0.37 -10.85 19.99
C TYR A 142 0.62 -12.06 20.87
N ASN A 143 -0.28 -13.05 20.86
CA ASN A 143 -0.14 -14.26 21.66
C ASN A 143 1.11 -15.07 21.27
N LYS A 144 1.46 -15.11 19.98
CA LYS A 144 2.71 -15.73 19.50
C LYS A 144 3.94 -14.96 19.95
N LEU A 145 3.92 -13.63 19.85
CA LEU A 145 5.03 -12.81 20.35
C LEU A 145 5.21 -12.99 21.85
N LEU A 146 4.12 -13.12 22.61
CA LEU A 146 4.19 -13.33 24.06
C LEU A 146 4.86 -14.66 24.44
N SER A 147 4.71 -15.72 23.63
CA SER A 147 5.39 -17.01 23.88
C SER A 147 6.87 -16.99 23.50
N ASP A 148 7.23 -16.18 22.49
CA ASP A 148 8.54 -16.23 21.86
C ASP A 148 9.48 -15.12 22.37
N VAL A 149 8.93 -14.04 22.95
CA VAL A 149 9.73 -12.98 23.58
C VAL A 149 10.27 -13.50 24.92
N PRO A 150 11.60 -13.54 25.10
CA PRO A 150 12.19 -14.01 26.35
C PRO A 150 11.75 -13.11 27.50
N SER A 151 11.16 -13.73 28.53
CA SER A 151 10.85 -13.05 29.78
C SER A 151 12.15 -12.53 30.41
N LYS A 152 12.36 -11.21 30.39
CA LYS A 152 13.46 -10.59 31.14
C LYS A 152 13.09 -10.66 32.63
N SER A 153 13.59 -11.70 33.29
CA SER A 153 13.56 -11.90 34.75
C SER A 153 14.47 -10.91 35.45
#